data_AF-A0A2D8T0A4-F1
#
_entry.id   AF-A0A2D8T0A4-F1
#
_cell.length_a   1.000
_cell.length_b   1.000
_cell.length_c   1.000
_cell.angle_alpha   90.00
_cell.angle_beta   90.00
_cell.angle_gamma   90.00
#
_symmetry.space_group_name_H-M   'P 1'
#
loop_
_entity.id
_entity.type
_entity.pdbx_description
1 polymer ?
#
loop_
_entity_poly.entity_id
_entity_poly.type
_entity_poly.pdbx_seq_one_letter_code
_entity_poly.pdbx_strand_id
1 'polypeptide(L)'
;MMFVGIAICEPYRSDSMTIYPSTSSCRTHHIDSNGDPVYGQRFKWVLPFHDPGLAPVENFEGSYHITPVGKPAYDVKFDRTFGYYQGFAAVQKGQLWFHIDAQGNRIYPENWDWCGNFQGGFCVVRLNNRMFHIRPDGTKMNENGWTYAGDFRENSAVVRDDFGLCGHIDINGQYLHDQKFIELGVFHKSFAIAKDQSGWHHIDQLGQSLYPFRFENLEPFYNGIAKAVTISGVDVLIDEKGNISPLMGQLNSRKNELISFPLPILEGNVKEKEKQLREQLMFVARHMYKMGYNYTIDGNISHRLSEDKILVSPTGQHLGFISPEDFVVMDKEGNLIDGDRNPTSEWRLHNRIYNMRPDVHCVIHAHPPSAIAASVANVDLGKVFSHYSPIPTTDFALNCTEDTAKVLEPYIKTQNWAILKRHGVVTWANSLFNAFLRLEGLEQSARIVTKANAITEIQPMPESDVQQLFRMWGLDFDSYSTGMRTK
;
A
#
# COMPACT_ATOMS: atom_id res chain seq x y z
N MET A 1 8.88 -13.03 -7.80
CA MET A 1 10.24 -13.10 -7.26
C MET A 1 10.16 -12.63 -5.80
N MET A 2 9.71 -13.52 -4.90
CA MET A 2 9.57 -13.21 -3.47
C MET A 2 10.84 -13.66 -2.77
N PHE A 3 11.49 -12.74 -2.06
CA PHE A 3 12.61 -13.02 -1.18
C PHE A 3 12.16 -14.05 -0.13
N VAL A 4 12.67 -15.27 -0.23
CA VAL A 4 12.69 -16.21 0.90
C VAL A 4 13.73 -15.66 1.87
N GLY A 5 13.30 -14.71 2.70
CA GLY A 5 14.09 -14.18 3.78
C GLY A 5 14.41 -15.32 4.74
N ILE A 6 15.69 -15.64 4.87
CA ILE A 6 16.21 -16.41 5.99
C ILE A 6 15.82 -15.60 7.23
N ALA A 7 14.80 -16.05 7.95
CA ALA A 7 14.45 -15.49 9.24
C ALA A 7 15.63 -15.74 10.18
N ILE A 8 16.42 -14.68 10.43
CA ILE A 8 17.38 -14.66 11.52
C ILE A 8 16.53 -14.58 12.78
N CYS A 9 16.45 -15.71 13.49
CA CYS A 9 15.64 -15.90 14.69
C CYS A 9 16.16 -15.01 15.83
N GLU A 10 15.26 -14.31 16.54
CA GLU A 10 15.58 -13.80 17.88
C GLU A 10 15.67 -14.99 18.86
N PRO A 11 16.68 -15.08 19.72
CA PRO A 11 16.87 -16.22 20.59
C PRO A 11 15.78 -16.31 21.67
N TYR A 12 15.15 -17.48 21.75
CA TYR A 12 14.36 -17.92 22.90
C TYR A 12 15.23 -17.86 24.17
N ARG A 13 14.89 -17.00 25.13
CA ARG A 13 15.60 -16.91 26.42
C ARG A 13 15.16 -18.06 27.32
N SER A 14 16.02 -19.05 27.52
CA SER A 14 15.91 -20.02 28.63
C SER A 14 16.48 -19.41 29.91
N ASP A 15 15.82 -19.65 31.05
CA ASP A 15 16.19 -19.18 32.40
C ASP A 15 17.46 -19.84 33.00
N SER A 16 18.26 -20.53 32.19
CA SER A 16 19.64 -20.88 32.51
C SER A 16 20.54 -20.30 31.42
N MET A 17 21.33 -19.28 31.78
CA MET A 17 22.20 -18.60 30.83
C MET A 17 23.48 -19.41 30.63
N THR A 18 23.36 -20.61 30.06
CA THR A 18 24.51 -21.37 29.58
C THR A 18 25.15 -20.57 28.44
N ILE A 19 26.32 -19.99 28.70
CA ILE A 19 27.05 -19.20 27.71
C ILE A 19 27.83 -20.17 26.82
N TYR A 20 27.39 -20.32 25.58
CA TYR A 20 28.10 -21.11 24.58
C TYR A 20 29.13 -20.27 23.80
N PRO A 21 30.16 -20.91 23.22
CA PRO A 21 31.09 -20.25 22.29
C PRO A 21 30.35 -19.53 21.15
N SER A 22 30.84 -18.35 20.77
CA SER A 22 30.27 -17.55 19.69
C SER A 22 30.80 -18.01 18.33
N THR A 23 30.09 -17.73 17.24
CA THR A 23 30.58 -18.01 15.89
C THR A 23 31.67 -17.02 15.50
N SER A 24 32.76 -17.50 14.90
CA SER A 24 33.80 -16.63 14.32
C SER A 24 33.23 -15.78 13.19
N SER A 25 33.85 -14.63 12.94
CA SER A 25 33.47 -13.71 11.84
C SER A 25 33.54 -14.39 10.46
N CYS A 26 34.52 -15.28 10.24
CA CYS A 26 34.64 -16.07 9.01
C CYS A 26 33.73 -17.31 8.97
N ARG A 27 32.98 -17.58 10.04
CA ARG A 27 32.02 -18.69 10.18
C ARG A 27 32.60 -20.09 10.03
N THR A 28 33.92 -20.28 10.20
CA THR A 28 34.56 -21.60 10.02
C THR A 28 34.79 -22.37 11.33
N HIS A 29 34.60 -21.70 12.47
CA HIS A 29 34.80 -22.24 13.82
C HIS A 29 34.10 -21.35 14.86
N HIS A 30 34.11 -21.79 16.12
CA HIS A 30 33.64 -21.01 17.25
C HIS A 30 34.79 -20.43 18.07
N ILE A 31 34.53 -19.31 18.73
CA ILE A 31 35.47 -18.53 19.53
C ILE A 31 34.95 -18.33 20.97
N ASP A 32 35.87 -18.18 21.90
CA ASP A 32 35.57 -17.81 23.28
C ASP A 32 35.32 -16.29 23.41
N SER A 33 35.23 -15.81 24.66
CA SER A 33 35.02 -14.38 24.95
C SER A 33 36.22 -13.48 24.62
N ASN A 34 37.42 -14.04 24.49
CA ASN A 34 38.63 -13.33 24.07
C ASN A 34 38.78 -13.32 22.54
N GLY A 35 37.94 -14.06 21.82
CA GLY A 35 38.02 -14.23 20.37
C GLY A 35 38.91 -15.38 19.93
N ASP A 36 39.40 -16.20 20.86
CA ASP A 36 40.28 -17.33 20.58
C ASP A 36 39.47 -18.58 20.16
N PRO A 37 39.93 -19.36 19.17
CA PRO A 37 39.26 -20.58 18.76
C PRO A 37 39.13 -21.60 19.91
N VAL A 38 37.91 -22.07 20.20
CA VAL A 38 37.68 -23.06 21.28
C VAL A 38 38.09 -24.49 20.91
N TYR A 39 38.43 -24.73 19.65
CA TYR A 39 38.97 -25.99 19.14
C TYR A 39 39.82 -25.78 17.87
N GLY A 40 40.70 -26.74 17.56
CA GLY A 40 41.65 -26.65 16.44
C GLY A 40 41.04 -26.92 15.05
N GLN A 41 39.95 -27.68 14.96
CA GLN A 41 39.33 -28.04 13.68
C GLN A 41 38.71 -26.82 12.98
N ARG A 42 38.70 -26.83 11.64
CA ARG A 42 38.04 -25.81 10.79
C ARG A 42 37.04 -26.48 9.86
N PHE A 43 35.88 -25.87 9.75
CA PHE A 43 34.74 -26.33 8.96
C PHE A 43 34.52 -25.39 7.77
N LYS A 44 33.76 -25.83 6.77
CA LYS A 44 33.32 -24.96 5.67
C LYS A 44 32.42 -23.85 6.20
N TRP A 45 31.49 -24.22 7.08
CA TRP A 45 30.72 -23.28 7.88
C TRP A 45 30.27 -23.92 9.20
N VAL A 46 29.98 -23.06 10.19
CA VAL A 46 29.38 -23.40 11.48
C VAL A 46 28.19 -22.48 11.75
N LEU A 47 27.19 -22.97 12.46
CA LEU A 47 26.11 -22.17 13.04
C LEU A 47 26.22 -22.13 14.58
N PRO A 48 25.57 -21.17 15.24
CA PRO A 48 25.63 -21.03 16.69
C PRO A 48 25.25 -22.30 17.45
N PHE A 49 25.85 -22.46 18.63
CA PHE A 49 25.42 -23.44 19.61
C PHE A 49 24.04 -23.10 20.16
N HIS A 50 23.21 -24.12 20.30
CA HIS A 50 21.94 -24.09 21.01
C HIS A 50 21.93 -25.14 22.10
N ASP A 51 21.12 -24.94 23.15
CA ASP A 51 20.93 -25.93 24.20
C ASP A 51 20.50 -27.28 23.57
N PRO A 52 21.12 -28.43 23.94
CA PRO A 52 21.96 -28.70 25.12
C PRO A 52 23.48 -28.51 24.91
N GLY A 53 23.89 -27.69 23.95
CA GLY A 53 25.30 -27.46 23.59
C GLY A 53 25.67 -28.09 22.27
N LEU A 54 24.77 -28.02 21.29
CA LEU A 54 24.98 -28.56 19.95
C LEU A 54 25.03 -27.43 18.92
N ALA A 55 26.02 -27.49 18.04
CA ALA A 55 26.17 -26.57 16.91
C ALA A 55 26.22 -27.34 15.57
N PRO A 56 25.46 -26.91 14.55
CA PRO A 56 25.58 -27.41 13.19
C PRO A 56 26.93 -27.04 12.58
N VAL A 57 27.56 -28.00 11.91
CA VAL A 57 28.78 -27.78 11.12
C VAL A 57 28.71 -28.53 9.80
N GLU A 58 29.41 -28.03 8.78
CA GLU A 58 29.61 -28.74 7.51
C GLU A 58 31.11 -28.90 7.19
N ASN A 59 31.51 -30.10 6.78
CA ASN A 59 32.82 -30.38 6.21
C ASN A 59 32.70 -30.97 4.78
N PHE A 60 33.71 -31.69 4.30
CA PHE A 60 33.66 -32.35 2.99
C PHE A 60 32.88 -33.67 2.98
N GLU A 61 32.63 -34.25 4.15
CA GLU A 61 31.93 -35.52 4.33
C GLU A 61 30.43 -35.32 4.60
N GLY A 62 30.03 -34.11 4.98
CA GLY A 62 28.63 -33.71 5.17
C GLY A 62 28.44 -32.76 6.35
N SER A 63 27.18 -32.61 6.72
CA SER A 63 26.69 -31.79 7.83
C SER A 63 26.35 -32.64 9.05
N TYR A 64 26.66 -32.16 10.26
CA TYR A 64 26.37 -32.83 11.53
C TYR A 64 26.49 -31.84 12.70
N HIS A 65 26.21 -32.29 13.92
CA HIS A 65 26.37 -31.46 15.12
C HIS A 65 27.67 -31.76 15.89
N ILE A 66 28.26 -30.73 16.47
CA ILE A 66 29.40 -30.82 17.40
C ILE A 66 29.02 -30.33 18.79
N THR A 67 29.82 -30.75 19.77
CA THR A 67 29.84 -30.25 21.15
C THR A 67 30.72 -29.00 21.29
N PRO A 68 30.69 -28.26 22.42
CA PRO A 68 31.48 -27.03 22.59
C PRO A 68 33.00 -27.24 22.49
N VAL A 69 33.48 -28.46 22.70
CA VAL A 69 34.89 -28.85 22.54
C VAL A 69 35.25 -29.28 21.10
N GLY A 70 34.34 -29.09 20.14
CA GLY A 70 34.58 -29.37 18.72
C GLY A 70 34.43 -30.84 18.31
N LYS A 71 34.02 -31.73 19.21
CA LYS A 71 33.84 -33.16 18.90
C LYS A 71 32.45 -33.42 18.31
N PRO A 72 32.30 -34.31 17.31
CA PRO A 72 30.99 -34.75 16.84
C PRO A 72 30.11 -35.24 17.99
N ALA A 73 28.84 -34.83 17.99
CA ALA A 73 27.85 -35.31 18.96
C ALA A 73 27.40 -36.75 18.67
N TYR A 74 27.53 -37.17 17.40
CA TYR A 74 27.21 -38.49 16.88
C TYR A 74 27.94 -38.74 15.55
N ASP A 75 27.94 -40.00 15.10
CA ASP A 75 28.72 -40.42 13.93
C ASP A 75 28.04 -40.14 12.60
N VAL A 76 26.70 -40.16 12.56
CA VAL A 76 25.92 -39.98 11.33
C VAL A 76 26.17 -38.62 10.69
N LYS A 77 26.29 -38.59 9.36
CA LYS A 77 26.40 -37.39 8.53
C LYS A 77 25.16 -37.24 7.65
N PHE A 78 24.81 -35.99 7.42
CA PHE A 78 23.66 -35.55 6.63
C PHE A 78 24.13 -34.63 5.49
N ASP A 79 23.28 -34.39 4.50
CA ASP A 79 23.61 -33.41 3.46
C ASP A 79 23.48 -31.98 4.04
N ARG A 80 22.47 -31.75 4.89
CA ARG A 80 22.27 -30.50 5.64
C ARG A 80 21.76 -30.77 7.04
N THR A 81 22.09 -29.87 7.96
CA THR A 81 21.52 -29.83 9.31
C THR A 81 21.43 -28.39 9.82
N PHE A 82 20.49 -28.13 10.72
CA PHE A 82 20.19 -26.81 11.28
C PHE A 82 20.21 -26.84 12.80
N GLY A 83 20.07 -25.67 13.43
CA GLY A 83 20.16 -25.53 14.88
C GLY A 83 19.21 -26.46 15.65
N TYR A 84 19.58 -26.72 16.90
CA TYR A 84 18.82 -27.56 17.80
C TYR A 84 17.79 -26.71 18.56
N TYR A 85 16.50 -26.95 18.35
CA TYR A 85 15.41 -26.19 18.96
C TYR A 85 14.40 -27.11 19.60
N GLN A 86 14.07 -26.84 20.86
CA GLN A 86 13.07 -27.61 21.65
C GLN A 86 13.28 -29.13 21.65
N GLY A 87 14.52 -29.59 21.61
CA GLY A 87 14.83 -31.03 21.64
C GLY A 87 15.03 -31.68 20.28
N PHE A 88 15.04 -30.92 19.18
CA PHE A 88 15.10 -31.49 17.83
C PHE A 88 15.98 -30.67 16.89
N ALA A 89 16.54 -31.33 15.87
CA ALA A 89 17.16 -30.65 14.74
C ALA A 89 16.62 -31.17 13.40
N ALA A 90 16.35 -30.27 12.47
CA ALA A 90 16.02 -30.62 11.09
C ALA A 90 17.27 -31.07 10.34
N VAL A 91 17.16 -32.18 9.60
CA VAL A 91 18.22 -32.73 8.76
C VAL A 91 17.70 -33.09 7.37
N GLN A 92 18.59 -33.03 6.39
CA GLN A 92 18.35 -33.49 5.04
C GLN A 92 19.28 -34.65 4.70
N LYS A 93 18.73 -35.73 4.14
CA LYS A 93 19.50 -36.83 3.55
C LYS A 93 18.88 -37.25 2.22
N GLY A 94 19.61 -37.07 1.13
CA GLY A 94 19.09 -37.11 -0.23
C GLY A 94 18.01 -36.05 -0.43
N GLN A 95 16.86 -36.47 -0.95
CA GLN A 95 15.69 -35.60 -1.13
C GLN A 95 14.79 -35.52 0.11
N LEU A 96 15.12 -36.26 1.18
CA LEU A 96 14.24 -36.45 2.33
C LEU A 96 14.66 -35.54 3.49
N TRP A 97 13.67 -34.85 4.06
CA TRP A 97 13.81 -34.08 5.29
C TRP A 97 13.11 -34.78 6.46
N PHE A 98 13.73 -34.75 7.63
CA PHE A 98 13.19 -35.30 8.89
C PHE A 98 13.89 -34.64 10.09
N HIS A 99 13.42 -34.96 11.30
CA HIS A 99 14.02 -34.48 12.55
C HIS A 99 14.77 -35.59 13.29
N ILE A 100 15.80 -35.18 14.02
CA ILE A 100 16.63 -36.03 14.87
C ILE A 100 16.72 -35.48 16.30
N ASP A 101 17.04 -36.37 17.24
CA ASP A 101 17.41 -36.02 18.61
C ASP A 101 18.89 -35.60 18.72
N ALA A 102 19.34 -35.27 19.95
CA ALA A 102 20.70 -34.86 20.25
C ALA A 102 21.75 -35.96 19.99
N GLN A 103 21.31 -37.22 19.90
CA GLN A 103 22.14 -38.39 19.62
C GLN A 103 22.14 -38.75 18.12
N GLY A 104 21.43 -37.98 17.29
CA GLY A 104 21.34 -38.20 15.85
C GLY A 104 20.34 -39.28 15.45
N ASN A 105 19.51 -39.75 16.38
CA ASN A 105 18.46 -40.72 16.09
C ASN A 105 17.25 -40.02 15.51
N ARG A 106 16.60 -40.68 14.57
CA ARG A 106 15.36 -40.22 13.96
C ARG A 106 14.20 -40.28 14.97
N ILE A 107 13.39 -39.22 15.03
CA ILE A 107 12.28 -39.12 16.00
C ILE A 107 11.04 -39.91 15.57
N TYR A 108 10.71 -39.89 14.28
CA TYR A 108 9.52 -40.52 13.71
C TYR A 108 9.79 -40.97 12.26
N PRO A 109 9.08 -41.97 11.71
CA PRO A 109 9.41 -42.61 10.43
C PRO A 109 9.11 -41.79 9.16
N GLU A 110 8.28 -40.75 9.24
CA GLU A 110 7.80 -39.93 8.11
C GLU A 110 8.90 -39.03 7.54
N ASN A 111 8.90 -38.85 6.21
CA ASN A 111 9.78 -37.92 5.49
C ASN A 111 8.97 -36.75 4.92
N TRP A 112 9.66 -35.63 4.74
CA TRP A 112 9.09 -34.39 4.21
C TRP A 112 9.94 -33.87 3.05
N ASP A 113 9.37 -33.03 2.20
CA ASP A 113 10.11 -32.30 1.16
C ASP A 113 10.91 -31.14 1.75
N TRP A 114 10.52 -30.69 2.94
CA TRP A 114 11.19 -29.65 3.73
C TRP A 114 10.71 -29.68 5.19
N CYS A 115 11.60 -29.38 6.14
CA CYS A 115 11.28 -29.19 7.56
C CYS A 115 11.76 -27.82 8.04
N GLY A 116 10.92 -27.14 8.83
CA GLY A 116 11.30 -25.99 9.65
C GLY A 116 11.93 -26.42 10.99
N ASN A 117 11.96 -25.50 11.95
CA ASN A 117 12.39 -25.77 13.32
C ASN A 117 11.17 -25.99 14.22
N PHE A 118 11.35 -26.72 15.31
CA PHE A 118 10.33 -26.80 16.36
C PHE A 118 10.28 -25.49 17.15
N GLN A 119 9.09 -24.91 17.22
CA GLN A 119 8.78 -23.70 17.98
C GLN A 119 7.37 -23.81 18.58
N GLY A 120 7.25 -23.51 19.88
CA GLY A 120 5.98 -23.59 20.59
C GLY A 120 5.37 -25.01 20.64
N GLY A 121 6.19 -26.06 20.55
CA GLY A 121 5.76 -27.46 20.53
C GLY A 121 5.33 -27.98 19.16
N PHE A 122 5.47 -27.19 18.09
CA PHE A 122 5.08 -27.57 16.73
C PHE A 122 6.18 -27.28 15.73
N CYS A 123 6.16 -27.95 14.58
CA CYS A 123 7.04 -27.66 13.47
C CYS A 123 6.25 -27.55 12.17
N VAL A 124 6.63 -26.62 11.30
CA VAL A 124 6.08 -26.52 9.95
C VAL A 124 6.88 -27.41 9.01
N VAL A 125 6.21 -28.28 8.29
CA VAL A 125 6.81 -29.17 7.28
C VAL A 125 6.09 -29.04 5.95
N ARG A 126 6.76 -29.39 4.86
CA ARG A 126 6.17 -29.38 3.51
C ARG A 126 6.17 -30.78 2.90
N LEU A 127 5.06 -31.15 2.27
CA LEU A 127 4.91 -32.37 1.50
C LEU A 127 3.97 -32.11 0.32
N ASN A 128 4.39 -32.45 -0.90
CA ASN A 128 3.58 -32.31 -2.12
C ASN A 128 3.01 -30.88 -2.30
N ASN A 129 3.84 -29.86 -2.13
CA ASN A 129 3.47 -28.43 -2.19
C ASN A 129 2.41 -27.98 -1.15
N ARG A 130 2.13 -28.80 -0.14
CA ARG A 130 1.27 -28.44 1.01
C ARG A 130 2.11 -28.29 2.26
N MET A 131 1.75 -27.34 3.12
CA MET A 131 2.41 -27.12 4.39
C MET A 131 1.55 -27.66 5.54
N PHE A 132 2.19 -28.28 6.51
CA PHE A 132 1.54 -28.91 7.67
C PHE A 132 2.22 -28.46 8.94
N HIS A 133 1.44 -28.33 10.01
CA HIS A 133 1.98 -28.32 11.37
C HIS A 133 2.06 -29.75 11.87
N ILE A 134 3.20 -30.16 12.42
CA ILE A 134 3.39 -31.45 13.07
C ILE A 134 3.71 -31.29 14.54
N ARG A 135 3.31 -32.28 15.34
CA ARG A 135 3.71 -32.44 16.74
C ARG A 135 5.10 -33.10 16.84
N PRO A 136 5.72 -33.12 18.03
CA PRO A 136 7.04 -33.73 18.23
C PRO A 136 7.13 -35.21 17.84
N ASP A 137 6.02 -35.93 17.91
CA ASP A 137 5.90 -37.34 17.49
C ASP A 137 5.73 -37.52 15.97
N GLY A 138 5.73 -36.43 15.19
CA GLY A 138 5.56 -36.45 13.73
C GLY A 138 4.10 -36.41 13.27
N THR A 139 3.13 -36.48 14.18
CA THR A 139 1.71 -36.46 13.81
C THR A 139 1.29 -35.12 13.22
N LYS A 140 0.60 -35.15 12.08
CA LYS A 140 0.06 -33.94 11.46
C LYS A 140 -1.12 -33.40 12.27
N MET A 141 -1.21 -32.08 12.33
CA MET A 141 -2.35 -31.40 12.94
C MET A 141 -3.60 -31.43 12.04
N ASN A 142 -3.42 -31.51 10.72
CA ASN A 142 -4.49 -31.69 9.74
C ASN A 142 -4.08 -32.64 8.62
N GLU A 143 -5.08 -33.18 7.91
CA GLU A 143 -4.83 -34.16 6.83
C GLU A 143 -4.56 -33.50 5.47
N ASN A 144 -5.24 -32.39 5.17
CA ASN A 144 -5.20 -31.75 3.85
C ASN A 144 -4.01 -30.77 3.68
N GLY A 145 -3.48 -30.24 4.78
CA GLY A 145 -2.46 -29.20 4.75
C GLY A 145 -3.00 -27.84 4.28
N TRP A 146 -2.11 -26.86 4.29
CA TRP A 146 -2.36 -25.47 3.91
C TRP A 146 -1.58 -25.10 2.66
N THR A 147 -2.01 -24.06 1.94
CA THR A 147 -1.17 -23.45 0.88
C THR A 147 0.00 -22.68 1.47
N TYR A 148 -0.16 -22.20 2.71
CA TYR A 148 0.91 -21.63 3.54
C TYR A 148 0.63 -21.89 5.03
N ALA A 149 1.67 -22.16 5.80
CA ALA A 149 1.63 -22.27 7.25
C ALA A 149 2.83 -21.54 7.86
N GLY A 150 2.57 -20.63 8.80
CA GLY A 150 3.61 -19.95 9.59
C GLY A 150 3.89 -20.67 10.92
N ASP A 151 4.97 -20.29 11.57
CA ASP A 151 5.36 -20.84 12.88
C ASP A 151 4.37 -20.45 13.99
N PHE A 152 4.25 -21.31 15.01
CA PHE A 152 3.45 -20.99 16.19
C PHE A 152 4.11 -19.90 17.04
N ARG A 153 3.34 -18.86 17.38
CA ARG A 153 3.69 -17.78 18.32
C ARG A 153 2.48 -17.43 19.18
N GLU A 154 2.70 -17.24 20.48
CA GLU A 154 1.63 -16.94 21.45
C GLU A 154 0.44 -17.94 21.35
N ASN A 155 0.73 -19.23 21.18
CA ASN A 155 -0.26 -20.33 20.99
C ASN A 155 -1.15 -20.22 19.74
N SER A 156 -0.73 -19.44 18.74
CA SER A 156 -1.42 -19.28 17.47
C SER A 156 -0.49 -19.42 16.28
N ALA A 157 -1.03 -19.77 15.11
CA ALA A 157 -0.28 -19.72 13.85
C ALA A 157 -1.14 -19.11 12.74
N VAL A 158 -0.49 -18.45 11.78
CA VAL A 158 -1.15 -17.98 10.55
C VAL A 158 -1.11 -19.09 9.50
N VAL A 159 -2.27 -19.36 8.90
CA VAL A 159 -2.41 -20.32 7.80
C VAL A 159 -3.11 -19.66 6.62
N ARG A 160 -2.85 -20.17 5.42
CA ARG A 160 -3.56 -19.80 4.19
C ARG A 160 -4.24 -21.01 3.58
N ASP A 161 -5.52 -20.83 3.25
CA ASP A 161 -6.34 -21.86 2.63
C ASP A 161 -6.19 -21.92 1.11
N ASP A 162 -7.02 -22.76 0.47
CA ASP A 162 -7.06 -22.95 -0.99
C ASP A 162 -7.66 -21.76 -1.76
N PHE A 163 -8.39 -20.88 -1.08
CA PHE A 163 -8.94 -19.67 -1.66
C PHE A 163 -7.96 -18.49 -1.58
N GLY A 164 -6.77 -18.73 -1.01
CA GLY A 164 -5.73 -17.71 -0.86
C GLY A 164 -5.97 -16.79 0.35
N LEU A 165 -6.91 -17.13 1.23
CA LEU A 165 -7.24 -16.33 2.39
C LEU A 165 -6.52 -16.85 3.64
N CYS A 166 -6.10 -15.90 4.48
CA CYS A 166 -5.35 -16.14 5.69
C CYS A 166 -6.26 -16.11 6.93
N GLY A 167 -5.95 -16.95 7.92
CA GLY A 167 -6.60 -16.96 9.23
C GLY A 167 -5.65 -17.43 10.33
N HIS A 168 -6.03 -17.19 11.58
CA HIS A 168 -5.32 -17.69 12.75
C HIS A 168 -5.90 -19.02 13.22
N ILE A 169 -5.03 -19.98 13.54
CA ILE A 169 -5.42 -21.26 14.16
C ILE A 169 -4.83 -21.39 15.57
N ASP A 170 -5.52 -22.15 16.42
CA ASP A 170 -5.09 -22.55 17.75
C ASP A 170 -4.15 -23.77 17.72
N ILE A 171 -3.70 -24.22 18.88
CA ILE A 171 -2.84 -25.40 19.06
C ILE A 171 -3.51 -26.74 18.67
N ASN A 172 -4.82 -26.74 18.42
CA ASN A 172 -5.59 -27.88 17.94
C ASN A 172 -5.84 -27.81 16.42
N GLY A 173 -5.39 -26.75 15.75
CA GLY A 173 -5.59 -26.52 14.32
C GLY A 173 -6.96 -25.93 13.97
N GLN A 174 -7.72 -25.47 14.96
CA GLN A 174 -9.02 -24.84 14.77
C GLN A 174 -8.86 -23.34 14.57
N TYR A 175 -9.68 -22.74 13.71
CA TYR A 175 -9.66 -21.29 13.54
C TYR A 175 -10.04 -20.58 14.85
N LEU A 176 -9.24 -19.59 15.25
CA LEU A 176 -9.51 -18.78 16.43
C LEU A 176 -10.70 -17.82 16.24
N HIS A 177 -11.01 -17.48 14.99
CA HIS A 177 -12.12 -16.61 14.60
C HIS A 177 -12.53 -16.86 13.14
N ASP A 178 -13.74 -16.43 12.76
CA ASP A 178 -14.31 -16.67 11.43
C ASP A 178 -13.76 -15.73 10.34
N GLN A 179 -13.20 -14.59 10.73
CA GLN A 179 -12.69 -13.57 9.81
C GLN A 179 -11.50 -14.10 9.00
N LYS A 180 -11.47 -13.74 7.71
CA LYS A 180 -10.46 -14.15 6.74
C LYS A 180 -9.87 -12.91 6.06
N PHE A 181 -8.57 -12.95 5.80
CA PHE A 181 -7.82 -11.79 5.31
C PHE A 181 -6.96 -12.14 4.09
N ILE A 182 -6.65 -11.14 3.25
CA ILE A 182 -5.76 -11.34 2.10
C ILE A 182 -4.32 -11.59 2.59
N GLU A 183 -3.89 -10.79 3.57
CA GLU A 183 -2.63 -10.98 4.28
C GLU A 183 -2.88 -10.86 5.79
N LEU A 184 -2.10 -11.58 6.58
CA LEU A 184 -2.28 -11.68 8.02
C LEU A 184 -0.92 -11.88 8.69
N GLY A 185 -0.61 -11.03 9.67
CA GLY A 185 0.52 -11.20 10.58
C GLY A 185 0.14 -12.07 11.77
N VAL A 186 1.14 -12.63 12.45
CA VAL A 186 0.97 -13.34 13.73
C VAL A 186 0.54 -12.38 14.84
N PHE A 187 -0.09 -12.90 15.88
CA PHE A 187 -0.31 -12.13 17.10
C PHE A 187 1.01 -11.71 17.75
N HIS A 188 1.04 -10.44 18.19
CA HIS A 188 2.11 -9.83 18.95
C HIS A 188 1.47 -8.95 20.03
N LYS A 189 1.61 -9.34 21.30
CA LYS A 189 0.95 -8.66 22.43
C LYS A 189 -0.56 -8.52 22.23
N SER A 190 -1.23 -9.62 21.86
CA SER A 190 -2.68 -9.70 21.65
C SER A 190 -3.25 -9.00 20.40
N PHE A 191 -2.41 -8.38 19.56
CA PHE A 191 -2.85 -7.75 18.30
C PHE A 191 -2.15 -8.36 17.10
N ALA A 192 -2.78 -8.30 15.93
CA ALA A 192 -2.17 -8.69 14.67
C ALA A 192 -2.43 -7.60 13.61
N ILE A 193 -1.55 -7.55 12.60
CA ILE A 193 -1.83 -6.79 11.38
C ILE A 193 -2.60 -7.68 10.40
N ALA A 194 -3.59 -7.12 9.74
CA ALA A 194 -4.39 -7.81 8.75
C ALA A 194 -4.63 -6.90 7.55
N LYS A 195 -4.78 -7.49 6.38
CA LYS A 195 -5.07 -6.79 5.14
C LYS A 195 -6.34 -7.31 4.52
N ASP A 196 -7.28 -6.41 4.28
CA ASP A 196 -8.46 -6.67 3.47
C ASP A 196 -8.36 -5.92 2.13
N GLN A 197 -9.46 -5.88 1.36
CA GLN A 197 -9.51 -5.21 0.06
C GLN A 197 -9.27 -3.70 0.14
N SER A 198 -9.44 -3.10 1.32
CA SER A 198 -9.33 -1.66 1.55
C SER A 198 -7.96 -1.26 2.12
N GLY A 199 -7.15 -2.22 2.57
CA GLY A 199 -5.77 -2.01 3.02
C GLY A 199 -5.46 -2.69 4.34
N TRP A 200 -4.37 -2.26 4.98
CA TRP A 200 -3.90 -2.80 6.26
C TRP A 200 -4.62 -2.17 7.46
N HIS A 201 -4.85 -2.96 8.51
CA HIS A 201 -5.33 -2.52 9.81
C HIS A 201 -4.86 -3.46 10.92
N HIS A 202 -4.99 -3.01 12.17
CA HIS A 202 -4.83 -3.89 13.32
C HIS A 202 -6.14 -4.61 13.65
N ILE A 203 -6.02 -5.83 14.13
CA ILE A 203 -7.11 -6.64 14.67
C ILE A 203 -6.82 -7.13 16.09
N ASP A 204 -7.89 -7.37 16.85
CA ASP A 204 -7.83 -8.09 18.11
C ASP A 204 -7.80 -9.62 17.93
N GLN A 205 -7.77 -10.36 19.04
CA GLN A 205 -7.76 -11.83 19.05
C GLN A 205 -9.03 -12.48 18.49
N LEU A 206 -10.13 -11.74 18.39
CA LEU A 206 -11.38 -12.16 17.77
C LEU A 206 -11.43 -11.82 16.28
N GLY A 207 -10.35 -11.28 15.72
CA GLY A 207 -10.26 -10.88 14.31
C GLY A 207 -10.98 -9.57 14.00
N GLN A 208 -11.41 -8.81 15.01
CA GLN A 208 -12.15 -7.56 14.82
C GLN A 208 -11.17 -6.40 14.61
N SER A 209 -11.50 -5.52 13.66
CA SER A 209 -10.70 -4.31 13.43
C SER A 209 -10.71 -3.43 14.68
N LEU A 210 -9.55 -2.97 15.14
CA LEU A 210 -9.47 -2.05 16.29
C LEU A 210 -10.04 -0.65 15.97
N TYR A 211 -10.06 -0.28 14.69
CA TYR A 211 -10.51 1.02 14.19
C TYR A 211 -11.00 0.89 12.73
N PRO A 212 -11.79 1.86 12.22
CA PRO A 212 -12.52 1.69 10.97
C PRO A 212 -11.73 1.98 9.67
N PHE A 213 -10.58 2.66 9.76
CA PHE A 213 -9.79 3.06 8.58
C PHE A 213 -8.67 2.07 8.25
N ARG A 214 -8.01 2.28 7.11
CA ARG A 214 -6.96 1.41 6.55
C ARG A 214 -5.69 2.17 6.19
N PHE A 215 -4.60 1.43 6.06
CA PHE A 215 -3.27 1.91 5.74
C PHE A 215 -2.71 1.22 4.49
N GLU A 216 -1.84 1.93 3.77
CA GLU A 216 -1.08 1.39 2.64
C GLU A 216 -0.01 0.41 3.12
N ASN A 217 0.62 0.71 4.24
CA ASN A 217 1.54 -0.17 4.96
C ASN A 217 1.35 -0.01 6.46
N LEU A 218 1.57 -1.08 7.24
CA LEU A 218 1.32 -1.09 8.68
C LEU A 218 2.27 -2.06 9.38
N GLU A 219 2.99 -1.55 10.37
CA GLU A 219 3.80 -2.37 11.26
C GLU A 219 2.96 -2.84 12.46
N PRO A 220 3.32 -3.97 13.11
CA PRO A 220 2.73 -4.35 14.40
C PRO A 220 2.96 -3.31 15.49
N PHE A 221 2.14 -3.33 16.55
CA PHE A 221 2.38 -2.49 17.73
C PHE A 221 3.64 -2.89 18.49
N TYR A 222 4.52 -1.91 18.70
CA TYR A 222 5.67 -1.98 19.59
C TYR A 222 5.54 -0.89 20.66
N ASN A 223 5.50 -1.29 21.93
CA ASN A 223 5.33 -0.37 23.07
C ASN A 223 4.08 0.53 22.95
N GLY A 224 2.97 -0.03 22.48
CA GLY A 224 1.68 0.66 22.37
C GLY A 224 1.51 1.51 21.10
N ILE A 225 2.51 1.55 20.22
CA ILE A 225 2.51 2.38 19.01
C ILE A 225 3.00 1.55 17.82
N ALA A 226 2.43 1.78 16.65
CA ALA A 226 2.85 1.22 15.38
C ALA A 226 3.17 2.33 14.38
N LYS A 227 4.15 2.10 13.51
CA LYS A 227 4.35 2.93 12.33
C LYS A 227 3.38 2.48 11.25
N ALA A 228 2.79 3.44 10.55
CA ALA A 228 1.92 3.18 9.42
C ALA A 228 2.18 4.16 8.28
N VAL A 229 1.83 3.76 7.07
CA VAL A 229 1.76 4.64 5.90
C VAL A 229 0.29 4.77 5.55
N THR A 230 -0.26 5.98 5.61
CA THR A 230 -1.66 6.23 5.22
C THR A 230 -1.90 5.81 3.77
N ILE A 231 -3.14 5.64 3.36
CA ILE A 231 -3.49 5.42 1.93
C ILE A 231 -3.00 6.61 1.05
N SER A 232 -2.81 7.78 1.64
CA SER A 232 -2.21 8.95 0.98
C SER A 232 -0.67 8.92 0.92
N GLY A 233 0.00 7.91 1.47
CA GLY A 233 1.45 7.71 1.39
C GLY A 233 2.23 8.47 2.48
N VAL A 234 1.56 8.86 3.57
CA VAL A 234 2.17 9.63 4.66
C VAL A 234 2.56 8.72 5.80
N ASP A 235 3.80 8.79 6.24
CA ASP A 235 4.28 8.12 7.45
C ASP A 235 3.62 8.73 8.69
N VAL A 236 2.94 7.89 9.47
CA VAL A 236 2.30 8.25 10.73
C VAL A 236 2.61 7.21 11.81
N LEU A 237 2.35 7.58 13.05
CA LEU A 237 2.26 6.69 14.19
C LEU A 237 0.80 6.49 14.54
N ILE A 238 0.43 5.28 14.93
CA ILE A 238 -0.90 4.94 15.43
C ILE A 238 -0.78 4.22 16.77
N ASP A 239 -1.62 4.58 17.74
CA ASP A 239 -1.71 3.85 19.02
C ASP A 239 -2.74 2.71 18.97
N GLU A 240 -2.75 1.88 20.02
CA GLU A 240 -3.67 0.74 20.15
C GLU A 240 -5.17 1.12 20.17
N LYS A 241 -5.49 2.40 20.43
CA LYS A 241 -6.86 2.93 20.40
C LYS A 241 -7.24 3.51 19.03
N GLY A 242 -6.30 3.50 18.07
CA GLY A 242 -6.47 4.06 16.75
C GLY A 242 -6.21 5.56 16.65
N ASN A 243 -5.61 6.21 17.65
CA ASN A 243 -5.24 7.61 17.54
C ASN A 243 -4.00 7.74 16.64
N ILE A 244 -4.10 8.57 15.61
CA ILE A 244 -3.02 8.81 14.66
C ILE A 244 -2.26 10.07 15.07
N SER A 245 -0.94 9.99 15.08
CA SER A 245 -0.03 11.12 15.28
C SER A 245 1.07 11.12 14.20
N PRO A 246 1.71 12.26 13.90
CA PRO A 246 2.83 12.30 12.97
C PRO A 246 4.05 11.54 13.53
N LEU A 247 4.83 10.87 12.66
CA LEU A 247 6.11 10.26 13.04
C LEU A 247 7.15 11.36 13.37
N MET A 248 7.30 11.69 14.66
CA MET A 248 8.30 12.67 15.11
C MET A 248 9.71 12.06 15.08
N GLY A 249 10.56 12.54 14.17
CA GLY A 249 11.92 12.06 13.96
C GLY A 249 12.63 12.68 12.75
N GLN A 250 11.88 13.27 11.82
CA GLN A 250 12.37 14.30 10.90
C GLN A 250 11.94 15.69 11.40
N LEU A 251 12.45 16.09 12.56
CA LEU A 251 12.46 17.49 12.96
C LEU A 251 13.68 18.16 12.33
N ASN A 252 13.57 18.45 11.04
CA ASN A 252 14.14 19.68 10.47
C ASN A 252 13.34 20.09 9.23
N SER A 253 12.60 21.18 9.42
CA SER A 253 11.80 21.95 8.47
C SER A 253 10.36 21.46 8.21
N ARG A 254 9.44 22.35 8.59
CA ARG A 254 8.00 22.43 8.25
C ARG A 254 7.05 21.67 9.20
N LYS A 255 6.44 22.48 10.09
CA LYS A 255 5.07 22.32 10.56
C LYS A 255 4.19 21.91 9.38
N ASN A 256 3.86 20.63 9.22
CA ASN A 256 2.84 20.19 8.28
C ASN A 256 1.70 19.58 9.08
N GLU A 257 0.68 20.40 9.27
CA GLU A 257 -0.70 19.91 9.39
C GLU A 257 -0.94 18.92 8.25
N LEU A 258 -1.47 17.74 8.58
CA LEU A 258 -1.80 16.70 7.61
C LEU A 258 -2.85 17.27 6.64
N ILE A 259 -2.44 17.68 5.44
CA ILE A 259 -3.38 18.10 4.39
C ILE A 259 -4.24 16.88 4.04
N SER A 260 -5.53 16.99 4.32
CA SER A 260 -6.58 16.01 4.01
C SER A 260 -7.73 16.70 3.31
N PHE A 261 -8.77 15.95 2.92
CA PHE A 261 -10.02 16.53 2.45
C PHE A 261 -11.00 16.69 3.63
N PRO A 262 -11.74 17.82 3.73
CA PRO A 262 -11.65 19.01 2.89
C PRO A 262 -10.32 19.76 3.11
N LEU A 263 -9.83 20.42 2.06
CA LEU A 263 -8.56 21.16 2.14
C LEU A 263 -8.62 22.27 3.20
N PRO A 264 -7.54 22.47 3.98
CA PRO A 264 -7.52 23.51 5.02
C PRO A 264 -7.63 24.92 4.41
N ILE A 265 -8.14 25.86 5.20
CA ILE A 265 -8.21 27.27 4.80
C ILE A 265 -6.79 27.85 4.74
N LEU A 266 -6.49 28.65 3.71
CA LEU A 266 -5.19 29.32 3.59
C LEU A 266 -5.08 30.46 4.60
N GLU A 267 -4.09 30.39 5.49
CA GLU A 267 -3.86 31.37 6.56
C GLU A 267 -2.54 32.15 6.40
N GLY A 268 -2.40 33.27 7.10
CA GLY A 268 -1.16 34.06 7.10
C GLY A 268 -1.04 35.09 5.98
N ASN A 269 0.18 35.56 5.73
CA ASN A 269 0.49 36.55 4.70
C ASN A 269 0.49 35.95 3.27
N VAL A 270 0.63 36.78 2.24
CA VAL A 270 0.58 36.35 0.82
C VAL A 270 1.55 35.20 0.52
N LYS A 271 2.79 35.29 1.02
CA LYS A 271 3.84 34.29 0.77
C LYS A 271 3.54 32.97 1.50
N GLU A 272 3.01 33.06 2.71
CA GLU A 272 2.58 31.89 3.49
C GLU A 272 1.40 31.17 2.85
N LYS A 273 0.42 31.93 2.34
CA LYS A 273 -0.73 31.38 1.61
C LYS A 273 -0.33 30.71 0.31
N GLU A 274 0.58 31.31 -0.45
CA GLU A 274 1.10 30.69 -1.67
C GLU A 274 1.82 29.36 -1.37
N LYS A 275 2.64 29.32 -0.31
CA LYS A 275 3.31 28.10 0.12
C LYS A 275 2.30 26.99 0.47
N GLN A 276 1.29 27.29 1.29
CA GLN A 276 0.22 26.35 1.63
C GLN A 276 -0.52 25.88 0.38
N LEU A 277 -0.78 26.80 -0.56
CA LEU A 277 -1.45 26.48 -1.82
C LEU A 277 -0.62 25.53 -2.70
N ARG A 278 0.70 25.69 -2.78
CA ARG A 278 1.59 24.73 -3.46
C ARG A 278 1.51 23.34 -2.84
N GLU A 279 1.43 23.26 -1.52
CA GLU A 279 1.26 22.00 -0.79
C GLU A 279 -0.13 21.37 -1.07
N GLN A 280 -1.19 22.17 -1.16
CA GLN A 280 -2.54 21.71 -1.54
C GLN A 280 -2.62 21.23 -3.00
N LEU A 281 -2.00 21.97 -3.94
CA LEU A 281 -1.93 21.57 -5.34
C LEU A 281 -1.15 20.27 -5.51
N MET A 282 -0.02 20.11 -4.81
CA MET A 282 0.71 18.85 -4.75
C MET A 282 -0.18 17.72 -4.23
N PHE A 283 -0.89 17.94 -3.12
CA PHE A 283 -1.79 16.94 -2.54
C PHE A 283 -2.83 16.46 -3.56
N VAL A 284 -3.53 17.39 -4.23
CA VAL A 284 -4.55 17.05 -5.24
C VAL A 284 -3.94 16.39 -6.47
N ALA A 285 -2.80 16.88 -6.98
CA ALA A 285 -2.10 16.28 -8.11
C ALA A 285 -1.68 14.82 -7.85
N ARG A 286 -1.15 14.54 -6.66
CA ARG A 286 -0.80 13.17 -6.25
C ARG A 286 -2.03 12.31 -6.04
N HIS A 287 -3.12 12.87 -5.55
CA HIS A 287 -4.39 12.16 -5.40
C HIS A 287 -5.01 11.78 -6.75
N MET A 288 -4.97 12.68 -7.75
CA MET A 288 -5.40 12.39 -9.13
C MET A 288 -4.63 11.20 -9.73
N TYR A 289 -3.31 11.15 -9.53
CA TYR A 289 -2.50 10.00 -9.94
C TYR A 289 -2.93 8.70 -9.24
N LYS A 290 -3.14 8.74 -7.92
CA LYS A 290 -3.59 7.57 -7.14
C LYS A 290 -4.94 7.02 -7.59
N MET A 291 -5.85 7.90 -8.02
CA MET A 291 -7.15 7.50 -8.59
C MET A 291 -7.06 6.99 -10.03
N GLY A 292 -5.87 7.01 -10.63
CA GLY A 292 -5.65 6.60 -12.02
C GLY A 292 -6.27 7.57 -13.03
N TYR A 293 -6.44 8.85 -12.66
CA TYR A 293 -6.93 9.90 -13.56
C TYR A 293 -5.83 10.49 -14.44
N ASN A 294 -4.57 10.22 -14.09
CA ASN A 294 -3.39 10.67 -14.80
C ASN A 294 -2.33 9.58 -14.77
N TYR A 295 -1.58 9.44 -15.86
CA TYR A 295 -0.46 8.52 -15.98
C TYR A 295 0.70 9.22 -16.68
N THR A 296 1.92 8.79 -16.40
CA THR A 296 3.12 9.38 -17.03
C THR A 296 3.24 10.88 -16.70
N ILE A 297 3.38 11.75 -17.71
CA ILE A 297 3.59 13.20 -17.56
C ILE A 297 2.36 14.01 -17.99
N ASP A 298 1.19 13.38 -17.91
CA ASP A 298 -0.06 13.94 -18.41
C ASP A 298 -0.87 14.68 -17.32
N GLY A 299 -1.86 15.46 -17.78
CA GLY A 299 -2.64 16.35 -16.93
C GLY A 299 -1.87 17.57 -16.43
N ASN A 300 -2.62 18.49 -15.84
CA ASN A 300 -2.06 19.71 -15.27
C ASN A 300 -3.09 20.38 -14.34
N ILE A 301 -2.58 21.12 -13.36
CA ILE A 301 -3.40 21.77 -12.34
C ILE A 301 -2.92 23.19 -12.13
N SER A 302 -3.86 24.11 -11.89
CA SER A 302 -3.53 25.50 -11.62
C SER A 302 -4.42 26.14 -10.58
N HIS A 303 -3.91 27.24 -10.03
CA HIS A 303 -4.64 28.15 -9.17
C HIS A 303 -4.31 29.61 -9.53
N ARG A 304 -5.33 30.46 -9.63
CA ARG A 304 -5.17 31.91 -9.82
C ARG A 304 -4.66 32.55 -8.52
N LEU A 305 -3.51 33.22 -8.54
CA LEU A 305 -2.97 33.94 -7.38
C LEU A 305 -3.47 35.38 -7.31
N SER A 306 -3.63 36.03 -8.46
CA SER A 306 -4.12 37.39 -8.60
C SER A 306 -4.71 37.60 -9.99
N GLU A 307 -5.09 38.84 -10.33
CA GLU A 307 -5.58 39.15 -11.67
C GLU A 307 -4.60 38.75 -12.77
N ASP A 308 -3.28 38.91 -12.56
CA ASP A 308 -2.25 38.72 -13.59
C ASP A 308 -1.28 37.56 -13.33
N LYS A 309 -1.50 36.77 -12.26
CA LYS A 309 -0.60 35.68 -11.89
C LYS A 309 -1.35 34.38 -11.66
N ILE A 310 -0.82 33.31 -12.26
CA ILE A 310 -1.36 31.95 -12.14
C ILE A 310 -0.25 31.03 -11.67
N LEU A 311 -0.50 30.29 -10.59
CA LEU A 311 0.34 29.19 -10.12
C LEU A 311 -0.07 27.92 -10.88
N VAL A 312 0.87 27.27 -11.56
CA VAL A 312 0.60 26.12 -12.42
C VAL A 312 1.59 24.98 -12.17
N SER A 313 1.15 23.75 -12.45
CA SER A 313 2.08 22.62 -12.57
C SER A 313 3.05 22.84 -13.75
N PRO A 314 4.30 22.37 -13.65
CA PRO A 314 5.28 22.53 -14.72
C PRO A 314 5.02 21.52 -15.87
N THR A 315 5.55 21.81 -17.05
CA THR A 315 5.52 20.89 -18.19
C THR A 315 6.39 19.66 -17.95
N GLY A 316 5.96 18.50 -18.46
CA GLY A 316 6.74 17.26 -18.47
C GLY A 316 6.98 16.62 -17.10
N GLN A 317 6.32 17.08 -16.04
CA GLN A 317 6.46 16.52 -14.69
C GLN A 317 5.35 15.51 -14.40
N HIS A 318 5.74 14.37 -13.84
CA HIS A 318 4.79 13.36 -13.38
C HIS A 318 4.07 13.86 -12.12
N LEU A 319 2.75 14.11 -12.20
CA LEU A 319 1.93 14.67 -11.11
C LEU A 319 1.94 13.81 -9.83
N GLY A 320 2.06 12.50 -9.96
CA GLY A 320 2.22 11.57 -8.82
C GLY A 320 3.50 11.75 -8.00
N PHE A 321 4.54 12.39 -8.56
CA PHE A 321 5.84 12.60 -7.91
C PHE A 321 6.21 14.09 -7.79
N ILE A 322 5.27 14.99 -8.06
CA ILE A 322 5.51 16.43 -7.97
C ILE A 322 5.74 16.87 -6.52
N SER A 323 6.60 17.86 -6.29
CA SER A 323 6.82 18.53 -5.02
C SER A 323 6.25 19.97 -5.03
N PRO A 324 6.01 20.61 -3.87
CA PRO A 324 5.49 21.99 -3.83
C PRO A 324 6.42 22.99 -4.55
N GLU A 325 7.72 22.73 -4.53
CA GLU A 325 8.76 23.54 -5.15
C GLU A 325 8.77 23.44 -6.69
N ASP A 326 8.18 22.38 -7.25
CA ASP A 326 8.10 22.20 -8.71
C ASP A 326 7.05 23.08 -9.39
N PHE A 327 6.07 23.60 -8.62
CA PHE A 327 5.06 24.51 -9.16
C PHE A 327 5.69 25.85 -9.56
N VAL A 328 5.13 26.50 -10.58
CA VAL A 328 5.67 27.75 -11.12
C VAL A 328 4.59 28.80 -11.27
N VAL A 329 4.97 30.06 -11.15
CA VAL A 329 4.07 31.20 -11.38
C VAL A 329 4.30 31.71 -12.79
N MET A 330 3.23 31.92 -13.54
CA MET A 330 3.26 32.52 -14.88
C MET A 330 2.34 33.73 -14.97
N ASP A 331 2.57 34.58 -15.98
CA ASP A 331 1.64 35.63 -16.39
C ASP A 331 0.51 35.09 -17.31
N LYS A 332 -0.34 35.99 -17.81
CA LYS A 332 -1.47 35.66 -18.72
C LYS A 332 -1.00 35.28 -20.12
N GLU A 333 0.22 35.62 -20.49
CA GLU A 333 0.83 35.33 -21.78
C GLU A 333 1.63 34.01 -21.75
N GLY A 334 1.68 33.35 -20.58
CA GLY A 334 2.37 32.08 -20.36
C GLY A 334 3.86 32.23 -20.09
N ASN A 335 4.36 33.46 -19.86
CA ASN A 335 5.74 33.69 -19.48
C ASN A 335 5.96 33.35 -18.00
N LEU A 336 7.10 32.73 -17.71
CA LEU A 336 7.52 32.37 -16.36
C LEU A 336 7.83 33.64 -15.54
N ILE A 337 7.20 33.77 -14.38
CA ILE A 337 7.44 34.83 -13.39
C ILE A 337 8.32 34.31 -12.24
N ASP A 338 8.03 33.11 -11.71
CA ASP A 338 8.71 32.54 -10.55
C ASP A 338 8.76 31.00 -10.60
N GLY A 339 9.89 30.41 -10.20
CA GLY A 339 10.18 28.98 -10.24
C GLY A 339 11.24 28.56 -11.26
N ASP A 340 11.72 27.32 -11.17
CA ASP A 340 12.88 26.82 -11.94
C ASP A 340 12.51 25.93 -13.13
N ARG A 341 11.21 25.84 -13.46
CA ARG A 341 10.68 24.97 -14.52
C ARG A 341 9.80 25.74 -15.49
N ASN A 342 9.56 25.16 -16.67
CA ASN A 342 8.64 25.74 -17.63
C ASN A 342 7.17 25.47 -17.20
N PRO A 343 6.26 26.44 -17.33
CA PRO A 343 4.82 26.23 -17.15
C PRO A 343 4.28 25.09 -18.03
N THR A 344 3.16 24.47 -17.62
CA THR A 344 2.47 23.46 -18.45
C THR A 344 2.26 23.93 -19.89
N SER A 345 2.46 23.04 -20.86
CA SER A 345 2.23 23.31 -22.29
C SER A 345 0.77 23.67 -22.62
N GLU A 346 -0.16 23.38 -21.71
CA GLU A 346 -1.60 23.62 -21.86
C GLU A 346 -2.11 24.84 -21.10
N TRP A 347 -1.20 25.74 -20.72
CA TRP A 347 -1.55 26.95 -19.98
C TRP A 347 -2.66 27.79 -20.64
N ARG A 348 -2.77 27.75 -21.99
CA ARG A 348 -3.81 28.43 -22.78
C ARG A 348 -5.22 28.00 -22.39
N LEU A 349 -5.40 26.71 -22.11
CA LEU A 349 -6.67 26.14 -21.65
C LEU A 349 -7.09 26.76 -20.32
N HIS A 350 -6.16 26.79 -19.36
CA HIS A 350 -6.36 27.37 -18.03
C HIS A 350 -6.65 28.86 -18.10
N ASN A 351 -5.82 29.60 -18.83
CA ASN A 351 -5.93 31.04 -18.98
C ASN A 351 -7.24 31.46 -19.65
N ARG A 352 -7.70 30.71 -20.66
CA ARG A 352 -8.99 30.96 -21.31
C ARG A 352 -10.16 30.87 -20.33
N ILE A 353 -10.17 29.84 -19.48
CA ILE A 353 -11.18 29.67 -18.44
C ILE A 353 -11.12 30.84 -17.45
N TYR A 354 -9.93 31.18 -16.96
CA TYR A 354 -9.74 32.29 -16.04
C TYR A 354 -10.20 33.64 -16.64
N ASN A 355 -9.92 33.91 -17.90
CA ASN A 355 -10.31 35.18 -18.53
C ASN A 355 -11.83 35.30 -18.71
N MET A 356 -12.53 34.19 -18.99
CA MET A 356 -13.99 34.21 -19.17
C MET A 356 -14.76 34.07 -17.86
N ARG A 357 -14.09 33.63 -16.77
CA ARG A 357 -14.69 33.38 -15.45
C ARG A 357 -13.83 33.97 -14.33
N PRO A 358 -14.02 35.27 -14.00
CA PRO A 358 -13.33 35.90 -12.87
C PRO A 358 -13.61 35.24 -11.52
N ASP A 359 -14.75 34.55 -11.37
CA ASP A 359 -15.14 33.80 -10.16
C ASP A 359 -14.36 32.48 -9.97
N VAL A 360 -13.62 32.04 -10.99
CA VAL A 360 -12.86 30.79 -10.98
C VAL A 360 -11.43 31.04 -10.51
N HIS A 361 -11.02 30.23 -9.55
CA HIS A 361 -9.70 30.27 -8.92
C HIS A 361 -8.88 29.01 -9.17
N CYS A 362 -9.50 27.91 -9.60
CA CYS A 362 -8.80 26.64 -9.83
C CYS A 362 -9.27 25.99 -11.13
N VAL A 363 -8.33 25.38 -11.85
CA VAL A 363 -8.60 24.59 -13.04
C VAL A 363 -7.78 23.30 -12.95
N ILE A 364 -8.44 22.16 -13.19
CA ILE A 364 -7.83 20.83 -13.23
C ILE A 364 -8.07 20.26 -14.62
N HIS A 365 -7.01 19.81 -15.27
CA HIS A 365 -7.08 19.00 -16.48
C HIS A 365 -6.50 17.61 -16.20
N ALA A 366 -7.23 16.57 -16.59
CA ALA A 366 -6.92 15.19 -16.28
C ALA A 366 -7.32 14.25 -17.43
N HIS A 367 -6.82 13.02 -17.42
CA HIS A 367 -7.03 12.00 -18.45
C HIS A 367 -7.70 10.71 -17.90
N PRO A 368 -8.86 10.81 -17.23
CA PRO A 368 -9.46 9.64 -16.63
C PRO A 368 -10.01 8.67 -17.70
N PRO A 369 -9.72 7.34 -17.59
CA PRO A 369 -9.98 6.38 -18.68
C PRO A 369 -11.43 6.28 -19.14
N SER A 370 -12.41 6.33 -18.23
CA SER A 370 -13.81 6.13 -18.62
C SER A 370 -14.35 7.34 -19.38
N ALA A 371 -13.98 8.56 -18.98
CA ALA A 371 -14.35 9.77 -19.70
C ALA A 371 -13.75 9.81 -21.11
N ILE A 372 -12.47 9.42 -21.25
CA ILE A 372 -11.84 9.30 -22.57
C ILE A 372 -12.58 8.26 -23.42
N ALA A 373 -12.88 7.08 -22.85
CA ALA A 373 -13.63 6.02 -23.54
C ALA A 373 -15.01 6.49 -23.99
N ALA A 374 -15.76 7.21 -23.13
CA ALA A 374 -17.05 7.80 -23.48
C ALA A 374 -16.92 8.79 -24.65
N SER A 375 -15.87 9.63 -24.64
CA SER A 375 -15.60 10.58 -25.73
C SER A 375 -15.32 9.88 -27.06
N VAL A 376 -14.58 8.76 -27.04
CA VAL A 376 -14.26 7.94 -28.22
C VAL A 376 -15.51 7.26 -28.76
N ALA A 377 -16.37 6.77 -27.86
CA ALA A 377 -17.61 6.07 -28.20
C ALA A 377 -18.78 7.00 -28.57
N ASN A 378 -18.60 8.33 -28.52
CA ASN A 378 -19.69 9.32 -28.72
C ASN A 378 -20.88 9.09 -27.77
N VAL A 379 -20.58 8.70 -26.53
CA VAL A 379 -21.61 8.43 -25.53
C VAL A 379 -22.01 9.74 -24.85
N ASP A 380 -23.33 9.99 -24.84
CA ASP A 380 -23.92 11.09 -24.07
C ASP A 380 -23.98 10.72 -22.58
N LEU A 381 -23.16 11.38 -21.77
CA LEU A 381 -23.13 11.18 -20.32
C LEU A 381 -24.39 11.71 -19.62
N GLY A 382 -25.17 12.57 -20.27
CA GLY A 382 -26.43 13.10 -19.72
C GLY A 382 -27.55 12.07 -19.63
N LYS A 383 -27.40 10.89 -20.25
CA LYS A 383 -28.41 9.81 -20.21
C LYS A 383 -28.56 9.16 -18.84
N VAL A 384 -27.58 9.31 -17.94
CA VAL A 384 -27.70 8.87 -16.55
C VAL A 384 -27.74 10.10 -15.68
N PHE A 385 -28.70 10.13 -14.75
CA PHE A 385 -28.74 11.19 -13.75
C PHE A 385 -27.48 11.16 -12.88
N SER A 386 -26.75 12.27 -12.85
CA SER A 386 -25.68 12.52 -11.90
C SER A 386 -25.73 13.98 -11.43
N HIS A 387 -25.17 14.25 -10.25
CA HIS A 387 -25.08 15.61 -9.70
C HIS A 387 -24.32 16.61 -10.61
N TYR A 388 -23.65 16.11 -11.65
CA TYR A 388 -22.79 16.86 -12.56
C TYR A 388 -23.27 16.81 -14.01
N SER A 389 -24.50 16.37 -14.26
CA SER A 389 -25.11 16.38 -15.60
C SER A 389 -25.74 17.75 -15.91
N PRO A 390 -25.77 18.21 -17.18
CA PRO A 390 -25.14 17.61 -18.35
C PRO A 390 -23.61 17.83 -18.39
N ILE A 391 -22.88 16.87 -18.96
CA ILE A 391 -21.42 16.94 -19.15
C ILE A 391 -21.14 17.12 -20.65
N PRO A 392 -20.82 18.34 -21.13
CA PRO A 392 -20.58 18.55 -22.55
C PRO A 392 -19.30 17.85 -23.01
N THR A 393 -19.30 17.40 -24.27
CA THR A 393 -18.09 16.99 -24.98
C THR A 393 -17.82 18.00 -26.08
N THR A 394 -16.60 18.55 -26.12
CA THR A 394 -16.19 19.52 -27.15
C THR A 394 -16.04 18.86 -28.52
N ASP A 395 -15.84 19.67 -29.57
CA ASP A 395 -15.21 19.18 -30.80
C ASP A 395 -13.75 18.78 -30.56
N PHE A 396 -13.18 18.01 -31.49
CA PHE A 396 -11.76 17.65 -31.44
C PHE A 396 -10.87 18.85 -31.79
N ALA A 397 -9.80 19.03 -31.01
CA ALA A 397 -8.76 20.02 -31.26
C ALA A 397 -7.39 19.45 -30.86
N LEU A 398 -6.33 20.00 -31.45
CA LEU A 398 -4.96 19.65 -31.08
C LEU A 398 -4.63 20.23 -29.70
N ASN A 399 -4.15 19.37 -28.80
CA ASN A 399 -3.74 19.74 -27.44
C ASN A 399 -2.54 20.72 -27.47
N CYS A 400 -2.31 21.43 -26.36
CA CYS A 400 -1.28 22.47 -26.23
C CYS A 400 -1.39 23.68 -27.20
N THR A 401 -2.47 23.80 -27.99
CA THR A 401 -2.71 24.90 -28.92
C THR A 401 -3.85 25.82 -28.46
N GLU A 402 -3.98 26.99 -29.09
CA GLU A 402 -5.15 27.87 -28.92
C GLU A 402 -6.47 27.19 -29.32
N ASP A 403 -6.44 26.19 -30.20
CA ASP A 403 -7.66 25.58 -30.69
C ASP A 403 -8.36 24.76 -29.61
N THR A 404 -7.60 24.13 -28.69
CA THR A 404 -8.19 23.43 -27.52
C THR A 404 -8.90 24.42 -26.59
N ALA A 405 -8.36 25.62 -26.41
CA ALA A 405 -9.02 26.67 -25.63
C ALA A 405 -10.29 27.19 -26.34
N LYS A 406 -10.26 27.36 -27.67
CA LYS A 406 -11.40 27.85 -28.47
C LYS A 406 -12.60 26.91 -28.45
N VAL A 407 -12.37 25.60 -28.63
CA VAL A 407 -13.49 24.61 -28.65
C VAL A 407 -14.20 24.49 -27.30
N LEU A 408 -13.56 24.95 -26.21
CA LEU A 408 -14.17 24.98 -24.88
C LEU A 408 -15.05 26.21 -24.65
N GLU A 409 -14.80 27.34 -25.33
CA GLU A 409 -15.47 28.64 -25.09
C GLU A 409 -17.00 28.60 -24.99
N PRO A 410 -17.74 27.84 -25.82
CA PRO A 410 -19.20 27.78 -25.75
C PRO A 410 -19.72 27.30 -24.39
N TYR A 411 -18.92 26.54 -23.64
CA TYR A 411 -19.30 25.90 -22.39
C TYR A 411 -18.81 26.66 -21.15
N ILE A 412 -17.78 27.50 -21.25
CA ILE A 412 -17.09 28.08 -20.08
C ILE A 412 -18.01 28.95 -19.21
N LYS A 413 -18.97 29.66 -19.83
CA LYS A 413 -19.87 30.58 -19.13
C LYS A 413 -20.98 29.85 -18.36
N THR A 414 -21.39 28.68 -18.83
CA THR A 414 -22.52 27.93 -18.26
C THR A 414 -22.01 26.80 -17.37
N GLN A 415 -21.03 26.05 -17.85
CA GLN A 415 -20.53 24.85 -17.20
C GLN A 415 -19.37 25.11 -16.24
N ASN A 416 -19.00 24.06 -15.51
CA ASN A 416 -17.79 24.01 -14.69
C ASN A 416 -16.91 22.78 -14.96
N TRP A 417 -17.21 22.09 -16.06
CA TRP A 417 -16.52 20.89 -16.52
C TRP A 417 -16.80 20.66 -18.00
N ALA A 418 -15.90 19.96 -18.68
CA ALA A 418 -16.10 19.47 -20.04
C ALA A 418 -15.21 18.26 -20.32
N ILE A 419 -15.65 17.44 -21.27
CA ILE A 419 -14.81 16.41 -21.90
C ILE A 419 -14.18 17.02 -23.16
N LEU A 420 -12.85 16.96 -23.24
CA LEU A 420 -12.10 17.26 -24.45
C LEU A 420 -12.07 16.01 -25.33
N LYS A 421 -12.67 16.09 -26.51
CA LYS A 421 -12.86 14.95 -27.42
C LYS A 421 -11.56 14.17 -27.65
N ARG A 422 -11.55 12.87 -27.32
CA ARG A 422 -10.40 11.95 -27.48
C ARG A 422 -9.13 12.36 -26.73
N HIS A 423 -9.24 13.25 -25.75
CA HIS A 423 -8.08 13.81 -25.06
C HIS A 423 -8.18 13.59 -23.54
N GLY A 424 -9.23 14.13 -22.91
CA GLY A 424 -9.35 14.09 -21.46
C GLY A 424 -10.50 14.93 -20.97
N VAL A 425 -10.36 15.49 -19.78
CA VAL A 425 -11.39 16.30 -19.14
C VAL A 425 -10.77 17.54 -18.53
N VAL A 426 -11.57 18.59 -18.40
CA VAL A 426 -11.19 19.80 -17.69
C VAL A 426 -12.31 20.22 -16.76
N THR A 427 -11.98 20.55 -15.52
CA THR A 427 -12.91 21.03 -14.50
C THR A 427 -12.37 22.32 -13.90
N TRP A 428 -13.27 23.21 -13.48
CA TRP A 428 -12.88 24.49 -12.91
C TRP A 428 -13.84 24.91 -11.80
N ALA A 429 -13.34 25.63 -10.80
CA ALA A 429 -14.13 26.08 -9.65
C ALA A 429 -13.50 27.27 -8.92
N ASN A 430 -14.21 27.80 -7.93
CA ASN A 430 -13.70 28.81 -6.99
C ASN A 430 -12.78 28.23 -5.91
N SER A 431 -12.73 26.90 -5.76
CA SER A 431 -11.86 26.21 -4.81
C SER A 431 -11.29 24.95 -5.43
N LEU A 432 -10.08 24.57 -5.00
CA LEU A 432 -9.38 23.41 -5.52
C LEU A 432 -10.15 22.12 -5.22
N PHE A 433 -10.76 22.04 -4.04
CA PHE A 433 -11.59 20.91 -3.63
C PHE A 433 -12.81 20.73 -4.53
N ASN A 434 -13.53 21.82 -4.83
CA ASN A 434 -14.70 21.75 -5.71
C ASN A 434 -14.34 21.38 -7.16
N ALA A 435 -13.20 21.88 -7.67
CA ALA A 435 -12.72 21.47 -8.98
C ALA A 435 -12.41 19.96 -9.02
N PHE A 436 -11.83 19.43 -7.94
CA PHE A 436 -11.53 18.00 -7.79
C PHE A 436 -12.79 17.14 -7.67
N LEU A 437 -13.79 17.54 -6.85
CA LEU A 437 -15.06 16.81 -6.75
C LEU A 437 -15.80 16.73 -8.09
N ARG A 438 -15.72 17.79 -8.90
CA ARG A 438 -16.27 17.80 -10.28
C ARG A 438 -15.56 16.79 -11.16
N LEU A 439 -14.24 16.64 -11.04
CA LEU A 439 -13.46 15.64 -11.78
C LEU A 439 -13.88 14.22 -11.38
N GLU A 440 -13.94 13.94 -10.08
CA GLU A 440 -14.35 12.63 -9.54
C GLU A 440 -15.78 12.27 -9.98
N GLY A 441 -16.71 13.21 -9.85
CA GLY A 441 -18.10 13.02 -10.26
C GLY A 441 -18.28 12.80 -11.77
N LEU A 442 -17.48 13.51 -12.59
CA LEU A 442 -17.47 13.33 -14.04
C LEU A 442 -16.98 11.93 -14.41
N GLU A 443 -15.84 11.47 -13.86
CA GLU A 443 -15.32 10.13 -14.16
C GLU A 443 -16.26 9.03 -13.66
N GLN A 444 -16.87 9.20 -12.48
CA GLN A 444 -17.89 8.28 -11.98
C GLN A 444 -19.08 8.18 -12.93
N SER A 445 -19.57 9.31 -13.43
CA SER A 445 -20.66 9.36 -14.42
C SER A 445 -20.25 8.62 -15.70
N ALA A 446 -19.05 8.89 -16.22
CA ALA A 446 -18.53 8.22 -17.39
C ALA A 446 -18.40 6.71 -17.19
N ARG A 447 -17.91 6.26 -16.03
CA ARG A 447 -17.76 4.84 -15.68
C ARG A 447 -19.11 4.12 -15.62
N ILE A 448 -20.15 4.75 -15.07
CA ILE A 448 -21.49 4.17 -15.02
C ILE A 448 -22.08 4.07 -16.43
N VAL A 449 -22.07 5.17 -17.19
CA VAL A 449 -22.70 5.24 -18.51
C VAL A 449 -22.01 4.28 -19.50
N THR A 450 -20.68 4.24 -19.52
CA THR A 450 -19.92 3.33 -20.40
C THR A 450 -20.21 1.87 -20.09
N LYS A 451 -20.24 1.48 -18.81
CA LYS A 451 -20.58 0.11 -18.39
C LYS A 451 -22.04 -0.24 -18.69
N ALA A 452 -22.97 0.67 -18.43
CA ALA A 452 -24.38 0.44 -18.70
C ALA A 452 -24.64 0.28 -20.21
N ASN A 453 -24.07 1.14 -21.05
CA ASN A 453 -24.18 1.05 -22.53
C ASN A 453 -23.56 -0.24 -23.10
N ALA A 454 -22.59 -0.85 -22.42
CA ALA A 454 -22.04 -2.14 -22.84
C ALA A 454 -23.01 -3.32 -22.59
N ILE A 455 -24.01 -3.11 -21.73
CA ILE A 455 -24.99 -4.14 -21.33
C ILE A 455 -26.33 -3.90 -22.02
N THR A 456 -26.78 -2.65 -22.10
CA THR A 456 -28.11 -2.29 -22.60
C THR A 456 -28.18 -0.82 -23.03
N GLU A 457 -29.23 -0.47 -23.76
CA GLU A 457 -29.54 0.93 -24.04
C GLU A 457 -30.05 1.63 -22.78
N ILE A 458 -29.38 2.72 -22.40
CA ILE A 458 -29.75 3.50 -21.22
C ILE A 458 -31.01 4.31 -21.49
N GLN A 459 -32.05 4.06 -20.70
CA GLN A 459 -33.24 4.91 -20.62
C GLN A 459 -33.01 6.03 -19.61
N PRO A 460 -33.10 7.31 -20.02
CA PRO A 460 -32.94 8.43 -19.10
C PRO A 460 -33.97 8.42 -17.98
N MET A 461 -33.58 8.96 -16.82
CA MET A 461 -34.51 9.19 -15.73
C MET A 461 -35.60 10.19 -16.16
N PRO A 462 -36.88 9.95 -15.84
CA PRO A 462 -37.94 10.91 -16.12
C PRO A 462 -37.62 12.27 -15.50
N GLU A 463 -37.85 13.36 -16.26
CA GLU A 463 -37.56 14.71 -15.79
C GLU A 463 -38.29 15.05 -14.49
N SER A 464 -39.51 14.53 -14.30
CA SER A 464 -40.29 14.66 -13.07
C SER A 464 -39.55 14.15 -11.84
N ASP A 465 -38.82 13.06 -11.98
CA ASP A 465 -38.11 12.39 -10.89
C ASP A 465 -36.83 13.16 -10.57
N VAL A 466 -36.15 13.68 -11.61
CA VAL A 466 -35.02 14.60 -11.44
C VAL A 466 -35.45 15.87 -10.72
N GLN A 467 -36.55 16.51 -11.13
CA GLN A 467 -37.12 17.67 -10.46
C GLN A 467 -37.48 17.37 -9.00
N GLN A 468 -37.98 16.17 -8.70
CA GLN A 468 -38.26 15.75 -7.33
C GLN A 468 -36.98 15.64 -6.49
N LEU A 469 -35.91 15.05 -7.03
CA LEU A 469 -34.62 14.98 -6.34
C LEU A 469 -34.05 16.37 -6.05
N PHE A 470 -34.12 17.30 -7.00
CA PHE A 470 -33.69 18.69 -6.81
C PHE A 470 -34.47 19.38 -5.68
N ARG A 471 -35.80 19.23 -5.66
CA ARG A 471 -36.65 19.73 -4.57
C ARG A 471 -36.28 19.12 -3.22
N MET A 472 -36.00 17.81 -3.16
CA MET A 472 -35.59 17.12 -1.92
C MET A 472 -34.26 17.63 -1.38
N TRP A 473 -33.34 18.04 -2.25
CA TRP A 473 -32.02 18.56 -1.87
C TRP A 473 -31.99 20.08 -1.69
N GLY A 474 -33.12 20.76 -1.88
CA GLY A 474 -33.18 22.22 -1.83
C GLY A 474 -32.37 22.90 -2.93
N LEU A 475 -32.21 22.23 -4.07
CA LEU A 475 -31.50 22.73 -5.24
C LEU A 475 -32.48 23.26 -6.30
N ASP A 476 -32.04 24.21 -7.10
CA ASP A 476 -32.81 24.80 -8.20
C ASP A 476 -32.70 23.92 -9.45
N PHE A 477 -33.82 23.44 -9.99
CA PHE A 477 -33.82 22.59 -11.18
C PHE A 477 -33.57 23.37 -12.47
N ASP A 478 -33.98 24.65 -12.52
CA ASP A 478 -33.77 25.49 -13.72
C ASP A 478 -32.29 25.75 -13.98
N SER A 479 -31.50 25.66 -12.90
CA SER A 479 -30.05 25.75 -12.89
C SER A 479 -29.40 24.49 -13.50
N TYR A 480 -29.99 23.33 -13.30
CA TYR A 480 -29.58 22.05 -13.91
C TYR A 480 -29.97 21.94 -15.39
N SER A 481 -31.21 22.30 -15.74
CA SER A 481 -31.73 22.16 -17.11
C SER A 481 -31.08 23.11 -18.12
N THR A 482 -30.63 24.29 -17.67
CA THR A 482 -29.91 25.26 -18.48
C THR A 482 -28.39 25.10 -18.43
N GLY A 483 -27.90 24.15 -17.62
CA GLY A 483 -26.48 23.97 -17.36
C GLY A 483 -25.84 25.15 -16.63
N MET A 484 -26.60 25.95 -15.88
CA MET A 484 -26.12 27.07 -15.07
C MET A 484 -26.28 26.81 -13.55
N ARG A 485 -25.15 26.67 -12.84
CA ARG A 485 -24.99 26.84 -11.37
C ARG A 485 -25.73 25.90 -10.41
N THR A 486 -24.96 25.23 -9.56
CA THR A 486 -25.16 25.26 -8.10
C THR A 486 -23.83 25.63 -7.43
N LYS A 487 -23.94 26.30 -6.26
CA LYS A 487 -22.82 26.90 -5.49
C LYS A 487 -21.78 25.89 -5.03
#